data_AF-A0A5M8NUQ5-F1
#
_entry.id   AF-A0A5M8NUQ5-F1
#
_cell.length_a   1.000
_cell.length_b   1.000
_cell.length_c   1.000
_cell.angle_alpha   90.00
_cell.angle_beta   90.00
_cell.angle_gamma   90.00
#
_symmetry.space_group_name_H-M   'P 1'
#
loop_
_entity.id
_entity.type
_entity.pdbx_description
1 polymer ?
#
loop_
_entity_poly.entity_id
_entity_poly.type
_entity_poly.pdbx_seq_one_letter_code
_entity_poly.pdbx_strand_id
1 'polypeptide(L)' 'MSMKKPTGKELTAEQKQKNKAITSFRIWIEHAIGGVKKCRILKERFRCHKFGFDDLIMLIACGLHNFRISLKTCLIQT' A
#
# COMPACT_ATOMS: atom_id res chain seq x y z
N MET A 1 -2.95 11.69 -9.95
CA MET A 1 -4.14 11.57 -9.08
C MET A 1 -5.36 11.22 -9.93
N SER A 2 -6.30 10.43 -9.42
CA SER A 2 -7.52 10.05 -10.15
C SER A 2 -8.44 11.25 -10.35
N MET A 3 -8.94 11.45 -11.56
CA MET A 3 -9.85 12.52 -11.89
C MET A 3 -11.26 12.20 -11.37
N LYS A 4 -11.84 13.13 -10.60
CA LYS A 4 -13.19 12.98 -10.05
C LYS A 4 -14.23 13.16 -11.16
N LYS A 5 -15.37 12.48 -11.04
CA LYS A 5 -16.52 12.72 -11.92
C LYS A 5 -17.03 14.17 -11.71
N PRO A 6 -17.24 14.94 -12.79
CA PRO A 6 -17.92 16.24 -12.68
C PRO A 6 -19.41 16.07 -12.38
N THR A 7 -20.01 17.01 -11.64
CA THR A 7 -21.43 16.96 -11.27
C THR A 7 -22.31 16.99 -12.53
N GLY A 8 -23.19 16.00 -12.68
CA GLY A 8 -24.13 15.91 -13.81
C GLY A 8 -23.51 15.51 -15.16
N LYS A 9 -22.23 15.12 -15.22
CA LYS A 9 -21.55 14.71 -16.46
C LYS A 9 -20.74 13.42 -16.27
N GLU A 10 -20.69 12.60 -17.32
CA GLU A 10 -19.86 11.39 -17.32
C GLU A 10 -18.40 11.69 -17.63
N LEU A 11 -17.50 10.82 -17.13
CA LEU A 11 -16.09 10.86 -17.49
C LEU A 11 -15.92 10.50 -18.97
N THR A 12 -15.08 11.24 -19.68
CA THR A 12 -14.70 10.91 -21.05
C THR A 12 -13.93 9.58 -21.10
N ALA A 13 -13.91 8.92 -22.26
CA ALA A 13 -13.21 7.64 -22.43
C ALA A 13 -11.73 7.75 -22.04
N GLU A 14 -11.05 8.83 -22.43
CA GLU A 14 -9.66 9.09 -22.05
C GLU A 14 -9.46 9.27 -20.54
N GLN A 15 -10.38 9.98 -19.87
CA GLN A 15 -10.33 10.15 -18.42
C GLN A 15 -10.55 8.82 -17.70
N LYS A 16 -11.46 7.98 -18.20
CA LYS A 16 -11.67 6.61 -17.68
C LYS A 16 -10.42 5.75 -17.87
N GLN A 17 -9.77 5.81 -19.03
CA GLN A 17 -8.53 5.07 -19.32
C GLN A 17 -7.40 5.49 -18.36
N LYS A 18 -7.19 6.80 -18.18
CA LYS A 18 -6.21 7.36 -17.24
C LYS A 18 -6.49 6.94 -15.80
N ASN A 19 -7.76 7.02 -15.38
CA ASN A 19 -8.17 6.58 -14.03
C ASN A 19 -7.95 5.08 -13.84
N LYS A 20 -8.25 4.24 -14.84
CA LYS A 20 -8.02 2.80 -14.78
C LYS A 20 -6.54 2.47 -14.54
N ALA A 21 -5.62 3.10 -15.29
CA ALA A 21 -4.19 2.91 -15.10
C ALA A 21 -3.71 3.27 -13.69
N ILE A 22 -4.16 4.42 -13.17
CA ILE A 22 -3.82 4.87 -11.80
C ILE A 22 -4.39 3.91 -10.75
N THR A 23 -5.65 3.49 -10.90
CA THR A 23 -6.30 2.58 -9.95
C THR A 23 -5.63 1.20 -9.96
N SER A 24 -5.26 0.67 -11.13
CA SER A 24 -4.55 -0.61 -11.23
C SER A 24 -3.24 -0.60 -10.45
N PHE A 25 -2.49 0.51 -10.49
CA PHE A 25 -1.26 0.66 -9.70
C PHE A 25 -1.55 0.81 -8.19
N ARG A 26 -2.60 1.57 -7.82
CA ARG A 26 -3.00 1.75 -6.42
C ARG A 26 -3.38 0.44 -5.75
N ILE A 27 -4.08 -0.47 -6.44
CA ILE A 27 -4.46 -1.78 -5.90
C ILE A 27 -3.23 -2.54 -5.39
N TRP A 28 -2.16 -2.58 -6.19
CA TRP A 28 -0.90 -3.22 -5.78
C TRP A 28 -0.28 -2.58 -4.54
N ILE A 29 -0.25 -1.24 -4.49
CA ILE A 29 0.27 -0.50 -3.34
C ILE A 29 -0.59 -0.76 -2.10
N GLU A 30 -1.92 -0.74 -2.22
CA GLU A 30 -2.84 -0.97 -1.11
C GLU A 30 -2.67 -2.39 -0.54
N HIS A 31 -2.46 -3.39 -1.39
CA HIS A 31 -2.13 -4.74 -0.95
C HIS A 31 -0.79 -4.81 -0.21
N ALA A 32 0.25 -4.14 -0.71
CA ALA A 32 1.54 -4.08 -0.03
C ALA A 32 1.42 -3.38 1.34
N ILE A 33 0.76 -2.22 1.40
CA ILE A 33 0.50 -1.48 2.66
C ILE A 33 -0.33 -2.34 3.62
N GLY A 34 -1.37 -3.03 3.14
CA GLY A 34 -2.15 -3.96 3.95
C GLY A 34 -1.31 -5.12 4.49
N GLY A 35 -0.36 -5.60 3.70
CA GLY A 35 0.60 -6.63 4.08
C GLY A 35 1.59 -6.19 5.16
N VAL A 36 2.07 -4.94 5.08
CA VAL A 36 2.96 -4.28 6.05
C VAL A 36 2.22 -3.99 7.36
N LYS A 37 0.97 -3.52 7.30
CA LYS A 37 0.11 -3.26 8.46
C LYS A 37 -0.27 -4.50 9.29
N LYS A 38 0.14 -5.70 8.88
CA LYS A 38 0.10 -6.89 9.76
C LYS A 38 0.95 -6.70 11.01
N CYS A 39 2.00 -5.89 10.93
CA CYS A 39 2.71 -5.39 12.11
C CYS A 39 1.78 -4.43 12.86
N ARG A 40 1.16 -4.90 13.95
CA ARG A 40 0.14 -4.15 14.72
C ARG A 40 0.60 -2.77 15.16
N ILE A 41 1.90 -2.63 15.46
CA ILE A 41 2.55 -1.36 15.81
C ILE A 41 2.33 -0.25 14.77
N LEU A 42 2.10 -0.58 13.48
CA LEU A 42 1.82 0.38 12.42
C LEU A 42 0.33 0.73 12.26
N LYS A 43 -0.57 -0.09 12.82
CA LYS A 43 -2.03 0.12 12.74
C LYS A 43 -2.58 0.72 14.03
N GLU A 44 -2.00 0.34 15.16
CA GLU A 44 -2.46 0.73 16.49
C GLU A 44 -1.77 2.02 16.94
N ARG A 45 -2.42 2.74 17.85
CA ARG A 45 -1.85 3.95 18.45
C ARG A 45 -0.72 3.56 19.41
N PHE A 46 0.53 3.78 19.00
CA PHE A 46 1.68 3.63 19.90
C PHE A 46 1.95 4.95 20.63
N ARG A 47 2.52 4.86 21.84
CA ARG A 47 2.71 5.99 22.76
C ARG A 47 4.14 6.57 22.76
N CYS A 48 5.05 5.97 22.00
CA CYS A 48 6.42 6.47 21.88
C CYS A 48 6.48 7.64 20.89
N HIS A 49 6.84 8.83 21.35
CA HIS A 49 7.00 10.04 20.54
C HIS A 49 8.47 10.42 20.35
N LYS A 50 9.34 9.42 20.09
CA LYS A 50 10.74 9.69 19.76
C LYS A 50 10.84 10.13 18.30
N PHE A 51 11.63 11.17 18.03
CA PHE A 51 11.87 11.66 16.67
C PHE A 51 12.43 10.54 15.78
N GLY A 52 11.85 10.37 14.58
CA GLY A 52 12.27 9.36 13.60
C GLY A 52 11.89 7.91 13.94
N PHE A 53 11.16 7.68 15.03
CA PHE A 53 10.74 6.33 15.42
C PHE A 53 9.72 5.74 14.44
N ASP A 54 8.83 6.57 13.91
CA ASP A 54 7.78 6.18 12.98
C ASP A 54 8.38 5.65 11.67
N ASP A 55 9.38 6.36 11.14
CA ASP A 55 10.13 5.97 9.94
C ASP A 55 10.91 4.66 10.17
N LEU A 56 11.53 4.51 11.34
CA LEU A 56 12.25 3.29 11.71
C LEU A 56 11.31 2.08 11.78
N ILE A 57 10.15 2.21 12.45
CA ILE A 57 9.17 1.13 12.53
C ILE A 57 8.66 0.77 11.13
N MET A 58 8.39 1.77 10.29
CA MET A 58 7.94 1.56 8.93
C MET A 58 8.99 0.78 8.12
N LEU A 59 10.27 1.17 8.22
CA LEU A 59 11.37 0.48 7.54
C LEU A 59 11.48 -0.99 7.97
N ILE A 60 11.45 -1.24 9.28
CA ILE A 60 11.51 -2.60 9.85
C ILE A 60 10.31 -3.43 9.38
N ALA A 61 9.10 -2.89 9.45
CA ALA A 61 7.89 -3.60 9.06
C ALA A 61 7.86 -3.91 7.55
N CYS A 62 8.34 -2.99 6.71
CA CYS A 62 8.55 -3.24 5.27
C CYS A 62 9.56 -4.38 5.04
N GLY A 63 10.69 -4.37 5.76
CA GLY A 63 11.68 -5.45 5.71
C GLY A 63 11.09 -6.81 6.09
N LEU A 64 10.35 -6.87 7.20
CA LEU A 64 9.67 -8.09 7.64
C LEU A 64 8.59 -8.56 6.65
N HIS A 65 7.85 -7.63 6.05
CA HIS A 65 6.85 -7.95 5.03
C HIS A 65 7.50 -8.57 3.80
N ASN A 66 8.58 -7.98 3.31
CA ASN A 66 9.35 -8.45 2.16
C ASN A 66 9.94 -9.83 2.45
N PHE A 67 10.59 -10.00 3.61
CA PHE A 67 11.13 -11.29 4.03
C PHE A 67 10.05 -12.39 4.07
N ARG A 68 8.87 -12.07 4.62
CA ARG A 68 7.73 -13.00 4.63
C ARG A 68 7.25 -13.36 3.23
N ILE A 69 7.24 -12.42 2.29
CA ILE A 69 6.91 -12.69 0.88
C ILE A 69 7.96 -13.63 0.28
N SER A 70 9.24 -13.33 0.45
CA SER A 70 10.34 -14.14 -0.07
C SER A 70 10.28 -15.59 0.43
N LEU A 71 10.00 -15.80 1.72
CA LEU A 71 9.82 -17.16 2.26
C LEU A 71 8.64 -17.89 1.63
N LYS A 72 7.51 -17.21 1.44
CA LYS A 72 6.34 -17.83 0.78
C LYS A 72 6.64 -18.19 -0.66
N THR A 73 7.26 -17.28 -1.41
CA THR A 73 7.61 -17.54 -2.81
C THR A 73 8.61 -18.70 -2.92
N CYS A 74 9.60 -18.77 -2.03
CA CYS A 74 10.58 -19.86 -1.99
C CYS A 74 9.95 -21.22 -1.67
N LEU A 75 8.99 -21.28 -0.74
CA LEU A 75 8.31 -22.52 -0.34
C LEU A 75 7.30 -23.06 -1.37
N ILE A 76 6.98 -22.27 -2.41
CA ILE A 76 6.06 -22.68 -3.49
C ILE A 76 6.85 -23.19 -4.72
N GLN A 77 8.20 -23.06 -4.72
CA GLN A 77 9.08 -23.51 -5.81
C GLN A 77 9.81 -24.84 -5.54
N THR A 78 9.45 -25.56 -4.47
CA THR A 78 9.87 -26.94 -4.17
C THR A 78 8.66 -27.85 -4.14
#